data_AF-A0A3D0ZTL5-F1
#
_entry.id   AF-A0A3D0ZTL5-F1
#
_cell.length_a   1.000
_cell.length_b   1.000
_cell.length_c   1.000
_cell.angle_alpha   90.00
_cell.angle_beta   90.00
_cell.angle_gamma   90.00
#
_symmetry.space_group_name_H-M   'P 1'
#
loop_
_entity.id
_entity.type
_entity.pdbx_description
1 polymer ?
#
loop_
_entity_poly.entity_id
_entity_poly.type
_entity_poly.pdbx_seq_one_letter_code
_entity_poly.pdbx_strand_id
1 'polypeptide(L)' 'MKVGCVMAFNDFTTPEFIGEAAQYLESQGFHQFWVPEHVLFFPEYESRYPYTDDGRIAGEPRSLLDPFT' A
#
# COMPACT_ATOMS: atom_id res chain seq x y z
N MET A 1 5.27 -24.47 10.15
CA MET A 1 4.33 -23.34 10.20
C MET A 1 4.60 -22.45 9.00
N LYS A 2 3.57 -21.94 8.31
CA LYS A 2 3.74 -21.01 7.19
C LYS A 2 3.57 -19.58 7.72
N VAL A 3 4.54 -18.71 7.45
CA VAL A 3 4.55 -17.30 7.90
C VAL A 3 4.53 -16.40 6.67
N GLY A 4 3.64 -15.42 6.65
CA GLY A 4 3.58 -14.39 5.63
C GLY A 4 4.05 -13.04 6.15
N CYS A 5 4.45 -12.16 5.25
CA CYS A 5 4.82 -10.78 5.55
C CYS A 5 3.95 -9.82 4.73
N VAL A 6 3.42 -8.79 5.38
CA VAL A 6 2.74 -7.66 4.73
C VAL A 6 3.64 -6.43 4.85
N MET A 7 3.90 -5.76 3.73
CA MET A 7 4.77 -4.60 3.67
C MET A 7 3.93 -3.34 3.40
N ALA A 8 4.18 -2.26 4.13
CA ALA A 8 3.44 -1.01 3.97
C ALA A 8 4.04 -0.11 2.86
N PHE A 9 4.12 -0.63 1.64
CA PHE A 9 4.59 0.16 0.49
C PHE A 9 3.60 1.24 0.10
N ASN A 10 4.14 2.33 -0.46
CA ASN A 10 3.41 3.49 -0.93
C ASN A 10 4.11 4.10 -2.14
N ASP A 11 3.62 5.23 -2.62
CA ASP A 11 4.11 5.99 -3.77
C ASP A 11 5.56 6.49 -3.69
N PHE A 12 6.23 6.40 -2.54
CA PHE A 12 7.67 6.65 -2.41
C PHE A 12 8.52 5.39 -2.56
N THR A 13 7.89 4.22 -2.65
CA THR A 13 8.59 2.94 -2.77
C THR A 13 8.80 2.63 -4.24
N THR A 14 10.06 2.46 -4.66
CA THR A 14 10.32 2.12 -6.07
C THR A 14 9.96 0.66 -6.34
N PRO A 15 9.52 0.31 -7.56
CA PRO A 15 9.26 -1.08 -7.95
C PRO A 15 10.48 -2.00 -7.74
N GLU A 16 11.69 -1.48 -7.96
CA GLU A 16 12.93 -2.22 -7.74
C GLU A 16 13.08 -2.63 -6.27
N PHE A 17 12.82 -1.69 -5.34
CA PHE A 17 12.89 -1.99 -3.92
C PHE A 17 11.84 -3.01 -3.48
N ILE A 18 10.63 -2.96 -4.06
CA ILE A 18 9.57 -3.95 -3.79
C ILE A 18 10.06 -5.35 -4.21
N GLY A 19 10.68 -5.47 -5.38
CA GLY A 19 11.28 -6.71 -5.88
C GLY A 19 12.41 -7.23 -4.98
N GLU A 20 13.34 -6.35 -4.58
CA GLU A 20 14.44 -6.69 -3.67
C GLU A 20 13.92 -7.15 -2.30
N ALA A 21 12.90 -6.49 -1.75
CA ALA A 21 12.28 -6.86 -0.49
C ALA A 21 11.61 -8.25 -0.57
N ALA A 22 10.92 -8.55 -1.67
CA ALA A 22 10.32 -9.86 -1.88
C ALA A 22 11.37 -10.98 -1.93
N GLN A 23 12.45 -10.78 -2.70
CA GLN A 23 13.57 -11.72 -2.78
C GLN A 23 14.24 -11.93 -1.42
N TYR A 24 14.44 -10.86 -0.67
CA TYR A 24 15.00 -10.94 0.67
C TYR A 24 14.10 -11.78 1.59
N LEU A 25 12.79 -11.53 1.63
CA LEU A 25 11.87 -12.27 2.49
C LEU A 25 11.77 -13.76 2.12
N GLU A 26 11.79 -14.07 0.81
CA GLU A 26 11.87 -15.47 0.34
C GLU A 26 13.15 -16.14 0.86
N SER A 27 14.30 -15.46 0.80
CA SER A 27 15.58 -15.98 1.34
C SER A 27 15.55 -16.23 2.85
N GLN A 28 14.69 -15.51 3.59
CA GLN A 28 14.49 -15.68 5.03
C GLN A 28 13.44 -16.75 5.36
N GLY A 29 12.85 -17.42 4.37
CA GLY A 29 11.90 -18.51 4.55
C GLY A 29 10.45 -18.07 4.79
N PHE A 30 10.11 -16.81 4.47
CA PHE A 30 8.70 -16.39 4.44
C PHE A 30 7.99 -17.08 3.27
N HIS A 31 6.80 -17.61 3.55
CA HIS A 31 6.00 -18.36 2.58
C HIS A 31 5.14 -17.45 1.69
N GLN A 32 4.88 -16.23 2.14
CA GLN A 32 3.96 -15.30 1.46
C GLN A 32 4.45 -13.87 1.60
N PHE A 33 4.29 -13.11 0.53
CA PHE A 33 4.56 -11.69 0.45
C PHE A 33 3.28 -10.97 0.01
N TRP A 34 2.78 -10.08 0.86
CA TRP A 34 1.55 -9.33 0.62
C TRP A 34 1.87 -7.85 0.42
N VAL A 35 1.40 -7.33 -0.69
CA VAL A 35 1.50 -5.93 -1.08
C VAL A 35 0.15 -5.26 -0.86
N PRO A 36 0.12 -4.00 -0.41
CA PRO A 36 -1.13 -3.31 -0.15
C PRO A 36 -1.65 -2.71 -1.46
N GLU A 37 -2.92 -2.94 -1.74
CA GLU A 37 -3.67 -2.24 -2.78
C GLU A 37 -4.70 -1.38 -2.04
N HIS A 38 -4.53 -0.05 -2.07
CA HIS A 38 -5.45 0.86 -1.39
C HIS A 38 -6.22 1.71 -2.39
N VAL A 39 -7.48 1.95 -2.05
CA VAL A 39 -8.41 2.78 -2.82
C VAL A 39 -7.77 4.14 -3.11
N LEU A 40 -7.74 4.50 -4.39
CA LEU A 40 -7.29 5.80 -4.88
C LEU A 40 -8.13 6.92 -4.24
N PHE A 41 -7.47 7.94 -3.72
CA PHE A 41 -8.12 9.19 -3.36
C PHE A 41 -8.15 10.10 -4.58
N PHE A 42 -9.35 10.32 -5.11
CA PHE A 42 -9.53 11.31 -6.16
C PHE A 42 -9.29 12.72 -5.58
N PRO A 43 -8.69 13.65 -6.36
CA PRO A 43 -8.57 15.05 -5.93
C PRO A 43 -9.93 15.67 -5.56
N GLU A 44 -10.99 15.24 -6.24
CA GLU A 44 -12.37 15.66 -6.01
C GLU A 44 -13.29 14.44 -5.95
N TYR A 45 -14.15 14.35 -4.93
CA TYR A 45 -15.21 13.34 -4.81
C TYR A 45 -16.36 13.86 -3.93
N GLU A 46 -17.59 13.43 -4.18
CA GLU A 46 -18.80 13.91 -3.47
C GLU A 46 -19.06 13.20 -2.14
N SER A 47 -18.59 11.96 -1.97
CA SER A 47 -18.82 11.17 -0.75
C SER A 47 -18.25 11.87 0.49
N ARG A 48 -19.06 12.04 1.54
CA ARG A 48 -18.59 12.60 2.83
C ARG A 48 -18.31 11.55 3.90
N TYR A 49 -18.37 10.28 3.54
CA TYR A 49 -18.24 9.15 4.46
C TYR A 49 -16.89 8.43 4.25
N PRO A 50 -16.13 8.06 5.30
CA PRO A 50 -16.17 8.48 6.70
C PRO A 50 -14.91 9.29 7.10
N TYR A 51 -14.92 10.63 7.01
CA TYR A 51 -13.74 11.45 7.37
C TYR A 51 -14.09 12.85 7.96
N THR A 52 -13.30 13.92 7.72
CA THR A 52 -13.54 15.27 8.27
C THR A 52 -14.88 15.86 7.81
N ASP A 53 -15.29 17.05 8.32
CA ASP A 53 -16.57 17.70 7.98
C ASP A 53 -16.80 17.90 6.47
N ASP A 54 -15.72 18.01 5.70
CA ASP A 54 -15.73 18.09 4.23
C ASP A 54 -15.65 16.73 3.53
N GLY A 55 -15.65 15.62 4.27
CA GLY A 55 -15.58 14.27 3.73
C GLY A 55 -14.17 13.75 3.43
N ARG A 56 -13.13 14.52 3.76
CA ARG A 56 -11.73 14.20 3.41
C ARG A 56 -10.94 13.56 4.53
N ILE A 57 -10.04 12.64 4.19
CA ILE A 57 -9.05 12.19 5.17
C ILE A 57 -8.26 13.40 5.65
N ALA A 58 -8.15 13.55 6.96
CA ALA A 58 -7.33 14.61 7.54
C ALA A 58 -5.85 14.44 7.11
N GLY A 59 -5.22 15.53 6.71
CA GLY A 59 -3.83 15.55 6.23
C GLY A 59 -3.74 15.53 4.71
N GLU A 60 -2.63 15.01 4.19
CA GLU A 60 -2.42 14.78 2.75
C GLU A 60 -2.55 13.28 2.46
N PRO A 61 -3.78 12.77 2.23
CA PRO A 61 -3.96 11.36 1.92
C PRO A 61 -3.25 11.02 0.62
N ARG A 62 -2.27 10.12 0.71
CA ARG A 62 -1.55 9.57 -0.45
C ARG A 62 -2.18 8.25 -0.85
N SER A 63 -2.18 7.95 -2.14
CA SER A 63 -2.56 6.61 -2.61
C SER A 63 -1.45 5.62 -2.25
N LEU A 64 -1.82 4.40 -1.87
CA LEU A 64 -0.88 3.29 -1.96
C LEU A 64 -0.72 2.92 -3.45
N LEU A 65 0.44 2.38 -3.81
CA LEU A 65 0.72 1.98 -5.19
C LEU A 65 -0.19 0.82 -5.61
N ASP A 66 -0.56 0.80 -6.89
CA ASP A 66 -0.88 -0.48 -7.53
C ASP A 66 0.44 -1.25 -7.66
N PRO A 67 0.58 -2.43 -7.02
CA PRO A 67 1.83 -3.16 -7.01
C PRO A 67 2.22 -3.77 -8.37
N PHE A 68 1.36 -3.65 -9.40
CA PHE A 68 1.55 -4.31 -10.69
C PHE A 68 1.49 -3.37 -11.90
N THR A 69 1.40 -2.04 -11.72
CA THR A 69 1.43 -1.05 -12.81
C THR A 69 2.39 0.11 -12.56
#